data_AF-A0A6A5T1D9-F1
#
_entry.id   AF-A0A6A5T1D9-F1
#
_cell.length_a   1.000
_cell.length_b   1.000
_cell.length_c   1.000
_cell.angle_alpha   90.00
_cell.angle_beta   90.00
_cell.angle_gamma   90.00
#
_symmetry.space_group_name_H-M   'P 1'
#
loop_
_entity.id
_entity.type
_entity.pdbx_description
1 polymer ?
#
loop_
_entity_poly.entity_id
_entity_poly.type
_entity_poly.pdbx_seq_one_letter_code
_entity_poly.pdbx_strand_id
1 'polypeptide(L)'
;MSSAIISTTVRPFGPQLTVFPNEILLEIFKFLMFSMAANRTRIIDAKYFGFFLGGFGPFGKLLRTSRHFRHLASVAFYELNLFEFHNRQGVIGGVFDHCKVPALPRIVFRESLRRMKITLHLADHFRGLETAADGTSEYVSQRIVSVQQLFEHCPGARQLRDLTNALTGFSKLQELELLLIPTFDTYLPDEFQEVLAVYRAANFLVSARAVKVRVTNQDGIDLDWHPKLAQAIGI
;
A
#
# COMPACT_ATOMS: atom_id res chain seq x y z
N MET A 1 43.89 66.01 1.00
CA MET A 1 42.76 65.12 0.65
C MET A 1 42.90 63.85 1.46
N SER A 2 42.04 63.64 2.46
CA SER A 2 42.12 62.49 3.38
C SER A 2 41.11 61.44 2.95
N SER A 3 41.59 60.24 2.59
CA SER A 3 40.78 59.07 2.28
C SER A 3 40.23 58.49 3.59
N ALA A 4 38.91 58.53 3.77
CA ALA A 4 38.25 57.84 4.87
C ALA A 4 38.17 56.34 4.54
N ILE A 5 39.06 55.54 5.12
CA ILE A 5 38.97 54.07 5.08
C ILE A 5 37.83 53.66 6.02
N ILE A 6 36.68 53.29 5.45
CA ILE A 6 35.58 52.68 6.21
C ILE A 6 36.02 51.26 6.57
N SER A 7 36.41 51.04 7.82
CA SER A 7 36.69 49.70 8.34
C SER A 7 35.36 48.95 8.50
N THR A 8 34.99 48.15 7.51
CA THR A 8 33.86 47.22 7.57
C THR A 8 34.27 45.93 8.28
N THR A 9 34.58 46.01 9.58
CA THR A 9 34.53 44.81 10.43
C THR A 9 33.07 44.50 10.74
N VAL A 10 32.43 43.72 9.86
CA VAL A 10 31.12 43.12 10.12
C VAL A 10 31.32 42.10 11.23
N ARG A 11 30.71 42.33 12.41
CA ARG A 11 30.71 41.33 13.50
C ARG A 11 30.07 40.04 12.98
N PRO A 12 30.63 38.86 13.25
CA PRO A 12 29.99 37.61 12.85
C PRO A 12 28.60 37.54 13.48
N PHE A 13 27.59 37.48 12.61
CA PHE A 13 26.18 37.34 12.98
C PHE A 13 25.98 36.04 13.76
N GLY A 14 25.75 36.15 15.07
CA GLY A 14 25.04 35.18 15.93
C GLY A 14 25.51 33.72 15.88
N PRO A 15 24.81 32.79 16.54
CA PRO A 15 25.04 31.37 16.36
C PRO A 15 24.76 31.01 14.90
N GLN A 16 25.82 30.76 14.14
CA GLN A 16 25.71 30.15 12.82
C GLN A 16 25.07 28.77 13.03
N LEU A 17 23.94 28.53 12.37
CA LEU A 17 23.35 27.20 12.26
C LEU A 17 24.33 26.31 11.47
N THR A 18 25.38 25.83 12.12
CA THR A 18 26.44 25.00 11.53
C THR A 18 25.91 23.64 11.07
N VAL A 19 24.72 23.26 11.55
CA VAL A 19 23.96 22.09 11.13
C VAL A 19 22.51 22.52 10.98
N PHE A 20 21.98 22.49 9.76
CA PHE A 20 20.54 22.64 9.57
C PHE A 20 19.82 21.48 10.29
N PRO A 21 18.77 21.76 11.09
CA PRO A 21 17.93 20.71 11.65
C PRO A 21 17.46 19.75 10.56
N ASN A 22 17.49 18.45 10.83
CA ASN A 22 17.13 17.43 9.84
C ASN A 22 15.69 17.63 9.33
N GLU A 23 14.82 18.24 10.13
CA GLU A 23 13.44 18.61 9.80
C GLU A 23 13.41 19.66 8.69
N ILE A 24 14.23 20.70 8.79
CA ILE A 24 14.31 21.76 7.76
C ILE A 24 14.90 21.18 6.47
N LEU A 25 15.94 20.34 6.58
CA LEU A 25 16.51 19.64 5.43
C LEU A 25 15.47 18.73 4.76
N LEU A 26 14.67 18.01 5.54
CA LEU A 26 13.61 17.14 5.03
C LEU A 26 12.56 17.97 4.26
N GLU A 27 12.12 19.11 4.79
CA GLU A 27 11.16 19.99 4.09
C GLU A 27 11.75 20.59 2.81
N ILE A 28 13.02 20.99 2.80
CA ILE A 28 13.72 21.42 1.59
C ILE A 28 13.75 20.28 0.55
N PHE A 29 14.09 19.06 0.99
CA PHE A 29 14.06 17.89 0.11
C PHE A 29 12.68 17.66 -0.48
N LYS A 30 11.65 17.76 0.36
CA LYS A 30 10.28 17.61 -0.08
C LYS A 30 9.92 18.64 -1.15
N PHE A 31 10.23 19.91 -0.88
CA PHE A 31 9.99 21.01 -1.81
C PHE A 31 10.69 20.80 -3.16
N LEU A 32 11.98 20.42 -3.14
CA LEU A 32 12.77 20.16 -4.35
C LEU A 32 12.23 18.98 -5.16
N MET A 33 11.81 17.91 -4.50
CA MET A 33 11.22 16.77 -5.21
C MET A 33 9.85 17.09 -5.80
N PHE A 34 9.05 17.88 -5.08
CA PHE A 34 7.73 18.33 -5.52
C PHE A 34 7.84 19.25 -6.74
N SER A 35 8.80 20.19 -6.74
CA SER A 35 9.01 21.12 -7.86
C SER A 35 9.55 20.43 -9.12
N MET A 36 10.28 19.31 -8.97
CA MET A 36 10.70 18.47 -10.10
C MET A 36 9.58 17.57 -10.65
N ALA A 37 8.43 17.49 -10.00
CA ALA A 37 7.30 16.70 -10.45
C ALA A 37 6.32 17.56 -11.25
N ALA A 38 6.20 17.29 -12.56
CA ALA A 38 5.24 17.98 -13.43
C ALA A 38 3.78 17.85 -12.95
N ASN A 39 3.48 16.82 -12.15
CA ASN A 39 2.20 16.62 -11.47
C ASN A 39 2.41 16.55 -9.95
N ARG A 40 1.65 17.37 -9.22
CA ARG A 40 1.70 17.57 -7.75
C ARG A 40 1.41 16.30 -6.92
N THR A 41 0.88 15.26 -7.54
CA THR A 41 0.69 13.93 -6.95
C THR A 41 1.32 12.90 -7.87
N ARG A 42 2.52 12.44 -7.51
CA ARG A 42 3.13 11.29 -8.14
C ARG A 42 2.54 10.04 -7.51
N ILE A 43 1.59 9.43 -8.22
CA ILE A 43 1.19 8.05 -7.97
C ILE A 43 2.36 7.19 -8.45
N ILE A 44 3.03 6.52 -7.51
CA ILE A 44 4.16 5.63 -7.81
C ILE A 44 3.64 4.20 -7.78
N ASP A 45 3.53 3.60 -8.96
CA ASP A 45 3.29 2.16 -9.07
C ASP A 45 4.53 1.38 -8.59
N ALA A 46 4.29 0.33 -7.80
CA ALA A 46 5.25 -0.60 -7.26
C ALA A 46 6.32 -1.11 -8.26
N LYS A 47 6.03 -1.21 -9.57
CA LYS A 47 7.05 -1.56 -10.59
C LYS A 47 8.13 -0.52 -10.74
N TYR A 48 7.76 0.75 -10.64
CA TYR A 48 8.70 1.85 -10.77
C TYR A 48 9.47 2.11 -9.48
N PHE A 49 9.02 1.53 -8.37
CA PHE A 49 9.68 1.59 -7.08
C PHE A 49 11.15 1.15 -7.14
N GLY A 50 11.41 -0.01 -7.74
CA GLY A 50 12.77 -0.53 -7.94
C GLY A 50 13.59 0.33 -8.90
N PHE A 51 12.95 0.98 -9.87
CA PHE A 51 13.62 1.85 -10.84
C PHE A 51 14.06 3.18 -10.20
N PHE A 52 13.19 3.82 -9.42
CA PHE A 52 13.51 5.06 -8.72
C PHE A 52 14.57 4.86 -7.62
N LEU A 53 14.48 3.77 -6.85
CA LEU A 53 15.49 3.44 -5.82
C LEU A 53 16.76 2.82 -6.39
N GLY A 54 16.69 2.19 -7.57
CA GLY A 54 17.79 1.47 -8.22
C GLY A 54 18.85 2.36 -8.88
N GLY A 55 18.69 3.68 -8.83
CA GLY A 55 19.76 4.61 -9.21
C GLY A 55 19.63 5.25 -10.59
N PHE A 56 18.47 5.15 -11.26
CA PHE A 56 18.22 5.86 -12.51
C PHE A 56 17.57 7.23 -12.26
N GLY A 57 18.01 8.24 -13.01
CA GLY A 57 17.51 9.60 -12.91
C GLY A 57 18.11 10.45 -11.76
N PRO A 58 17.65 11.70 -11.59
CA PRO A 58 18.21 12.65 -10.62
C PRO A 58 18.07 12.18 -9.17
N PHE A 59 16.98 11.46 -8.83
CA PHE A 59 16.81 10.86 -7.50
C PHE A 59 17.86 9.78 -7.22
N GLY A 60 18.14 8.92 -8.19
CA GLY A 60 19.18 7.91 -8.08
C GLY A 60 20.58 8.46 -7.87
N LYS A 61 20.91 9.59 -8.52
CA LYS A 61 22.17 10.32 -8.28
C LYS A 61 22.22 10.88 -6.85
N LEU A 62 21.10 11.40 -6.36
CA LEU A 62 20.97 11.97 -5.02
C LEU A 62 21.12 10.93 -3.91
N LEU A 63 20.71 9.68 -4.16
CA LEU A 63 20.93 8.55 -3.25
C LEU A 63 22.41 8.11 -3.16
N ARG A 64 23.28 8.55 -4.07
CA ARG A 64 24.70 8.17 -4.13
C ARG A 64 25.64 9.19 -3.48
N THR A 65 25.16 10.39 -3.17
CA THR A 65 26.01 11.51 -2.71
C THR A 65 26.56 11.30 -1.31
N SER A 66 25.74 10.84 -0.36
CA SER A 66 26.19 10.42 0.97
C SER A 66 25.15 9.53 1.66
N ARG A 67 25.57 8.76 2.68
CA ARG A 67 24.68 7.88 3.45
C ARG A 67 23.57 8.65 4.17
N HIS A 68 23.88 9.83 4.71
CA HIS A 68 22.92 10.70 5.40
C HIS A 68 21.89 11.28 4.43
N PHE A 69 22.36 11.85 3.31
CA PHE A 69 21.48 12.39 2.27
C PHE A 69 20.59 11.32 1.65
N ARG A 70 21.14 10.12 1.43
CA ARG A 70 20.37 8.97 0.95
C ARG A 70 19.20 8.66 1.88
N HIS A 71 19.43 8.67 3.19
CA HIS A 71 18.38 8.40 4.16
C HIS A 71 17.29 9.48 4.13
N LEU A 72 17.66 10.76 4.23
CA LEU A 72 16.72 11.89 4.19
C LEU A 72 15.91 11.93 2.89
N ALA A 73 16.57 11.75 1.75
CA ALA A 73 15.91 11.73 0.45
C ALA A 73 14.95 10.55 0.30
N SER A 74 15.32 9.38 0.84
CA SER A 74 14.42 8.22 0.87
C SER A 74 13.19 8.53 1.73
N VAL A 75 13.36 9.05 2.95
CA VAL A 75 12.25 9.43 3.83
C VAL A 75 11.34 10.44 3.14
N ALA A 76 11.87 11.54 2.60
CA ALA A 76 11.09 12.53 1.86
C ALA A 76 10.31 11.90 0.69
N PHE A 77 10.90 10.94 -0.01
CA PHE A 77 10.25 10.22 -1.10
C PHE A 77 9.07 9.37 -0.63
N TYR A 78 9.19 8.64 0.47
CA TYR A 78 8.06 7.88 0.99
C TYR A 78 6.96 8.74 1.61
N GLU A 79 7.29 9.92 2.14
CA GLU A 79 6.29 10.84 2.69
C GLU A 79 5.49 11.58 1.61
N LEU A 80 6.14 11.94 0.49
CA LEU A 80 5.53 12.78 -0.55
C LEU A 80 4.74 12.05 -1.62
N ASN A 81 4.92 10.75 -1.80
CA ASN A 81 4.29 10.02 -2.88
C ASN A 81 3.14 9.16 -2.36
N LEU A 82 2.10 8.99 -3.18
CA LEU A 82 1.09 7.95 -2.99
C LEU A 82 1.60 6.71 -3.71
N PHE A 83 1.73 5.60 -3.00
CA PHE A 83 2.22 4.36 -3.59
C PHE A 83 1.05 3.44 -3.93
N GLU A 84 0.95 3.06 -5.20
CA GLU A 84 -0.10 2.19 -5.69
C GLU A 84 0.41 0.77 -5.89
N PHE A 85 -0.25 -0.16 -5.21
CA PHE A 85 0.03 -1.59 -5.25
C PHE A 85 -1.19 -2.29 -5.86
N HIS A 86 -1.11 -2.58 -7.16
CA HIS A 86 -2.13 -3.33 -7.86
C HIS A 86 -1.64 -4.73 -8.21
N ASN A 87 -2.60 -5.62 -8.39
CA ASN A 87 -2.34 -6.94 -8.95
C ASN A 87 -2.22 -6.84 -10.47
N ARG A 88 -1.18 -7.44 -11.06
CA ARG A 88 -0.87 -7.28 -12.50
C ARG A 88 -1.36 -8.40 -13.39
N GLN A 89 -1.68 -9.52 -12.77
CA GLN A 89 -2.25 -10.65 -13.48
C GLN A 89 -3.71 -10.69 -13.05
N GLY A 90 -4.60 -10.41 -14.00
CA GLY A 90 -6.02 -10.64 -13.82
C GLY A 90 -6.27 -12.10 -13.45
N VAL A 91 -7.44 -12.35 -12.88
CA VAL A 91 -7.90 -13.70 -12.55
C VAL A 91 -7.94 -14.51 -13.85
N ILE A 92 -6.96 -15.38 -14.10
CA ILE A 92 -6.98 -16.23 -15.28
C ILE A 92 -7.89 -17.43 -14.96
N GLY A 93 -9.05 -17.48 -15.61
CA GLY A 93 -9.95 -18.63 -15.57
C GLY A 93 -10.73 -18.83 -14.27
N GLY A 94 -11.00 -17.77 -13.51
CA GLY A 94 -11.83 -17.86 -12.29
C GLY A 94 -11.18 -18.62 -11.12
N VAL A 95 -9.88 -18.95 -11.21
CA VAL A 95 -9.17 -19.70 -10.15
C VAL A 95 -8.49 -18.71 -9.20
N PHE A 96 -9.06 -18.56 -8.00
CA PHE A 96 -8.63 -17.55 -7.02
C PHE A 96 -7.48 -17.99 -6.12
N ASP A 97 -7.26 -19.29 -5.97
CA ASP A 97 -6.15 -19.86 -5.19
C ASP A 97 -4.77 -19.38 -5.67
N HIS A 98 -4.68 -18.91 -6.92
CA HIS A 98 -3.45 -18.42 -7.54
C HIS A 98 -3.44 -16.93 -7.84
N CYS A 99 -4.44 -16.17 -7.35
CA CYS A 99 -4.39 -14.72 -7.44
C CYS A 99 -3.14 -14.22 -6.72
N LYS A 100 -2.22 -13.62 -7.48
CA LYS A 100 -1.04 -13.00 -6.87
C LYS A 100 -1.49 -11.85 -5.98
N VAL A 101 -0.81 -11.62 -4.88
CA VAL A 101 -1.06 -10.44 -4.05
C VAL A 101 -0.17 -9.30 -4.54
N PRO A 102 -0.63 -8.04 -4.53
CA PRO A 102 0.24 -6.90 -4.75
C PRO A 102 1.52 -7.00 -3.91
N ALA A 103 2.68 -6.83 -4.55
CA ALA A 103 3.96 -6.90 -3.86
C ALA A 103 4.14 -5.67 -2.96
N LEU A 104 3.96 -5.86 -1.65
CA LEU A 104 4.17 -4.81 -0.65
C LEU A 104 5.65 -4.43 -0.53
N PRO A 105 5.95 -3.19 -0.11
CA PRO A 105 7.33 -2.77 0.13
C PRO A 105 7.95 -3.60 1.26
N ARG A 106 9.29 -3.75 1.18
CA ARG A 106 10.08 -4.43 2.22
C ARG A 106 9.90 -3.73 3.57
N ILE A 107 9.97 -4.50 4.66
CA ILE A 107 9.71 -4.01 6.04
C ILE A 107 10.48 -2.72 6.35
N VAL A 108 11.76 -2.64 5.96
CA VAL A 108 12.63 -1.47 6.16
C VAL A 108 12.09 -0.15 5.58
N PHE A 109 11.16 -0.21 4.62
CA PHE A 109 10.56 0.95 3.98
C PHE A 109 9.13 1.23 4.45
N ARG A 110 8.50 0.29 5.19
CA ARG A 110 7.13 0.44 5.68
C ARG A 110 7.00 1.58 6.68
N GLU A 111 8.03 1.82 7.49
CA GLU A 111 8.04 2.91 8.47
C GLU A 111 8.03 4.31 7.84
N SER A 112 8.58 4.46 6.64
CA SER A 112 8.62 5.77 5.98
C SER A 112 7.37 6.02 5.12
N LEU A 113 6.61 4.96 4.81
CA LEU A 113 5.42 5.06 3.98
C LEU A 113 4.29 5.78 4.74
N ARG A 114 3.80 6.89 4.17
CA ARG A 114 2.69 7.66 4.75
C ARG A 114 1.37 7.41 4.05
N ARG A 115 1.40 7.19 2.73
CA ARG A 115 0.19 7.07 1.91
C ARG A 115 0.30 5.87 0.98
N MET A 116 -0.71 5.03 1.00
CA MET A 116 -0.76 3.79 0.21
C MET A 116 -2.13 3.60 -0.41
N LYS A 117 -2.16 3.18 -1.67
CA LYS A 117 -3.33 2.65 -2.34
C LYS A 117 -3.06 1.20 -2.70
N ILE A 118 -3.97 0.29 -2.36
CA ILE A 118 -3.83 -1.12 -2.64
C ILE A 118 -5.13 -1.72 -3.15
N THR A 119 -5.01 -2.55 -4.18
CA THR A 119 -6.12 -3.31 -4.74
C THR A 119 -6.07 -4.75 -4.27
N LEU A 120 -7.13 -5.23 -3.63
CA LEU A 120 -7.25 -6.59 -3.12
C LEU A 120 -8.43 -7.30 -3.77
N HIS A 121 -8.20 -8.52 -4.25
CA HIS A 121 -9.27 -9.40 -4.71
C HIS A 121 -9.74 -10.29 -3.57
N LEU A 122 -11.05 -10.32 -3.32
CA LEU A 122 -11.66 -11.10 -2.26
C LEU A 122 -12.52 -12.20 -2.89
N ALA A 123 -12.45 -13.41 -2.34
CA ALA A 123 -13.13 -14.57 -2.89
C ALA A 123 -13.91 -15.29 -1.78
N ASP A 124 -15.04 -15.88 -2.15
CA ASP A 124 -15.91 -16.68 -1.30
C ASP A 124 -15.87 -18.17 -1.66
N HIS A 125 -15.19 -18.53 -2.75
CA HIS A 125 -15.00 -19.90 -3.22
C HIS A 125 -13.53 -20.18 -3.54
N PHE A 126 -13.19 -21.46 -3.56
CA PHE A 126 -11.87 -21.99 -3.92
C PHE A 126 -12.02 -23.26 -4.75
N ARG A 127 -10.96 -23.70 -5.41
CA ARG A 127 -11.01 -24.90 -6.26
C ARG A 127 -10.53 -26.12 -5.49
N GLY A 128 -11.48 -26.90 -4.98
CA GLY A 128 -11.21 -28.16 -4.29
C GLY A 128 -11.14 -29.34 -5.26
N LEU A 129 -10.38 -30.37 -4.91
CA LEU A 129 -10.43 -31.65 -5.60
C LEU A 129 -11.54 -32.50 -4.98
N GLU A 130 -12.49 -32.94 -5.79
CA GLU A 130 -13.53 -33.86 -5.38
C GLU A 130 -13.33 -35.19 -6.10
N THR A 131 -13.29 -36.28 -5.34
CA THR A 131 -13.16 -37.63 -5.88
C THR A 131 -14.53 -38.28 -5.91
N ALA A 132 -15.04 -38.54 -7.11
CA ALA A 132 -16.28 -39.26 -7.31
C ALA A 132 -16.13 -40.73 -6.89
N ALA A 133 -17.27 -41.40 -6.66
CA ALA A 133 -17.32 -42.78 -6.20
C ALA A 133 -16.69 -43.79 -7.20
N ASP A 134 -16.52 -43.39 -8.46
CA ASP A 134 -15.85 -44.16 -9.51
C ASP A 134 -14.33 -43.96 -9.55
N GLY A 135 -13.77 -43.17 -8.62
CA GLY A 135 -12.35 -42.87 -8.51
C GLY A 135 -11.87 -41.75 -9.44
N THR A 136 -12.76 -41.13 -10.24
CA THR A 136 -12.40 -39.94 -11.00
C THR A 136 -12.28 -38.73 -10.06
N SER A 137 -11.26 -37.90 -10.27
CA SER A 137 -11.07 -36.68 -9.48
C SER A 137 -11.21 -35.47 -10.38
N GLU A 138 -12.13 -34.58 -10.02
CA GLU A 138 -12.38 -33.32 -10.72
C GLU A 138 -12.19 -32.12 -9.78
N TYR A 139 -11.79 -31.00 -10.35
CA TYR A 139 -11.66 -29.75 -9.64
C TYR A 139 -13.01 -29.01 -9.62
N VAL A 140 -13.63 -28.94 -8.45
CA VAL A 140 -14.95 -28.34 -8.25
C VAL A 140 -14.81 -27.03 -7.44
N SER A 141 -15.68 -26.06 -7.71
CA SER A 141 -15.77 -24.84 -6.90
C SER A 141 -16.39 -25.18 -5.55
N GLN A 142 -15.66 -24.94 -4.47
CA GLN A 142 -16.08 -25.19 -3.10
C GLN A 142 -16.17 -23.87 -2.34
N ARG A 143 -17.20 -23.72 -1.51
CA ARG A 143 -17.41 -22.49 -0.77
C ARG A 143 -16.50 -22.40 0.45
N ILE A 144 -16.03 -21.19 0.74
CA ILE A 144 -15.31 -20.86 1.97
C ILE A 144 -16.35 -20.73 3.10
N VAL A 145 -16.30 -21.64 4.06
CA VAL A 145 -17.22 -21.68 5.21
C VAL A 145 -16.57 -21.39 6.54
N SER A 146 -15.24 -21.20 6.56
CA SER A 146 -14.47 -20.95 7.78
C SER A 146 -13.36 -19.92 7.56
N VAL A 147 -12.94 -19.28 8.65
CA VAL A 147 -11.81 -18.32 8.65
C VAL A 147 -10.50 -19.00 8.25
N GLN A 148 -10.32 -20.27 8.62
CA GLN A 148 -9.15 -21.06 8.22
C GLN A 148 -9.09 -21.19 6.69
N GLN A 149 -10.17 -21.64 6.07
CA GLN A 149 -10.27 -21.74 4.60
C GLN A 149 -10.11 -20.38 3.94
N LEU A 150 -10.68 -19.32 4.52
CA LEU A 150 -10.51 -17.95 4.01
C LEU A 150 -9.02 -17.59 3.90
N PHE A 151 -8.24 -17.84 4.95
CA PHE A 151 -6.80 -17.56 4.93
C PHE A 151 -5.99 -18.57 4.13
N GLU A 152 -6.48 -19.77 3.87
CA GLU A 152 -5.81 -20.78 3.05
C GLU A 152 -6.02 -20.54 1.55
N HIS A 153 -7.20 -20.05 1.17
CA HIS A 153 -7.63 -19.99 -0.22
C HIS A 153 -7.88 -18.57 -0.77
N CYS A 154 -7.96 -17.55 0.07
CA CYS A 154 -8.10 -16.15 -0.36
C CYS A 154 -6.80 -15.36 -0.10
N PRO A 155 -5.92 -15.20 -1.11
CA PRO A 155 -4.71 -14.39 -1.00
C PRO A 155 -4.97 -12.94 -0.56
N GLY A 156 -6.06 -12.32 -1.05
CA GLY A 156 -6.44 -10.97 -0.64
C GLY A 156 -6.80 -10.87 0.83
N ALA A 157 -7.49 -11.86 1.40
CA ALA A 157 -7.77 -11.92 2.84
C ALA A 157 -6.50 -12.08 3.67
N ARG A 158 -5.54 -12.91 3.23
CA ARG A 158 -4.22 -13.00 3.88
C ARG A 158 -3.50 -11.66 3.87
N GLN A 159 -3.48 -10.98 2.72
CA GLN A 159 -2.83 -9.69 2.61
C GLN A 159 -3.50 -8.65 3.48
N LEU A 160 -4.83 -8.64 3.53
CA LEU A 160 -5.60 -7.79 4.43
C LEU A 160 -5.17 -8.05 5.87
N ARG A 161 -5.14 -9.30 6.35
CA ARG A 161 -4.63 -9.69 7.67
C ARG A 161 -3.18 -9.24 7.92
N ASP A 162 -2.33 -9.28 6.90
CA ASP A 162 -0.93 -8.85 7.05
C ASP A 162 -0.82 -7.31 7.12
N LEU A 163 -1.75 -6.56 6.53
CA LEU A 163 -1.89 -5.11 6.76
C LEU A 163 -2.28 -4.81 8.20
N THR A 164 -3.04 -5.70 8.84
CA THR A 164 -3.55 -5.57 10.22
C THR A 164 -2.56 -5.99 11.30
N ASN A 165 -1.38 -6.50 10.92
CA ASN A 165 -0.39 -6.97 11.89
C ASN A 165 0.39 -5.80 12.51
N ALA A 166 0.34 -5.62 13.83
CA ALA A 166 1.01 -4.51 14.51
C ALA A 166 2.56 -4.54 14.39
N LEU A 167 3.16 -5.71 14.20
CA LEU A 167 4.62 -5.90 14.14
C LEU A 167 5.18 -5.78 12.73
N THR A 168 4.43 -6.26 11.73
CA THR A 168 4.89 -6.28 10.33
C THR A 168 4.12 -5.32 9.44
N GLY A 169 3.01 -4.76 9.90
CA GLY A 169 2.14 -3.85 9.15
C GLY A 169 2.72 -2.44 9.00
N PHE A 170 1.85 -1.50 8.65
CA PHE A 170 2.25 -0.13 8.32
C PHE A 170 1.97 0.83 9.48
N SER A 171 2.76 0.71 10.56
CA SER A 171 2.57 1.43 11.83
C SER A 171 2.56 2.96 11.73
N LYS A 172 3.19 3.54 10.70
CA LYS A 172 3.23 5.00 10.47
C LYS A 172 2.41 5.45 9.27
N LEU A 173 1.50 4.60 8.79
CA LEU A 173 0.62 4.93 7.67
C LEU A 173 -0.41 5.97 8.10
N GLN A 174 -0.44 7.09 7.38
CA GLN A 174 -1.41 8.15 7.60
C GLN A 174 -2.67 7.92 6.78
N GLU A 175 -2.53 7.45 5.54
CA GLU A 175 -3.66 7.25 4.64
C GLU A 175 -3.54 5.91 3.93
N LEU A 176 -4.61 5.14 3.98
CA LEU A 176 -4.77 3.89 3.26
C LEU A 176 -6.01 3.95 2.38
N GLU A 177 -5.82 3.82 1.07
CA GLU A 177 -6.90 3.62 0.11
C GLU A 177 -6.98 2.12 -0.23
N LEU A 178 -8.03 1.45 0.23
CA LEU A 178 -8.33 0.06 -0.09
C LEU A 178 -9.34 0.00 -1.22
N LEU A 179 -8.93 -0.60 -2.34
CA LEU A 179 -9.85 -1.00 -3.41
C LEU A 179 -10.08 -2.51 -3.30
N LEU A 180 -11.28 -2.90 -2.88
CA LEU A 180 -11.69 -4.29 -2.76
C LEU A 180 -12.45 -4.69 -4.02
N ILE A 181 -12.01 -5.78 -4.65
CA ILE A 181 -12.67 -6.37 -5.81
C ILE A 181 -13.18 -7.75 -5.38
N PRO A 182 -14.44 -7.85 -4.91
CA PRO A 182 -15.02 -9.12 -4.57
C PRO A 182 -15.39 -9.87 -5.84
N THR A 183 -14.98 -11.13 -5.88
CA THR A 183 -15.33 -12.10 -6.91
C THR A 183 -16.11 -13.20 -6.23
N PHE A 184 -17.34 -12.84 -5.90
CA PHE A 184 -18.25 -13.73 -5.20
C PHE A 184 -19.13 -14.44 -6.22
N ASP A 185 -19.09 -15.77 -6.20
CA ASP A 185 -19.97 -16.61 -7.01
C ASP A 185 -21.31 -16.86 -6.30
N THR A 186 -21.48 -16.33 -5.09
CA THR A 186 -22.71 -16.43 -4.32
C THR A 186 -23.80 -15.51 -4.88
N TYR A 187 -24.90 -16.11 -5.38
CA TYR A 187 -26.03 -15.38 -5.96
C TYR A 187 -27.22 -15.23 -5.00
N LEU A 188 -27.31 -16.06 -3.97
CA LEU A 188 -28.44 -16.06 -3.04
C LEU A 188 -28.17 -15.14 -1.83
N PRO A 189 -29.18 -14.38 -1.36
CA PRO A 189 -29.02 -13.46 -0.24
C PRO A 189 -28.54 -14.11 1.07
N ASP A 190 -29.01 -15.33 1.36
CA ASP A 190 -28.69 -16.06 2.60
C ASP A 190 -27.23 -16.55 2.60
N GLU A 191 -26.82 -17.14 1.48
CA GLU A 191 -25.43 -17.57 1.27
C GLU A 191 -24.46 -16.37 1.39
N PHE A 192 -24.86 -15.19 0.89
CA PHE A 192 -24.06 -13.98 1.00
C PHE A 192 -23.91 -13.52 2.47
N GLN A 193 -24.95 -13.68 3.31
CA GLN A 193 -24.82 -13.39 4.74
C GLN A 193 -23.82 -14.32 5.43
N GLU A 194 -23.79 -15.58 5.03
CA GLU A 194 -22.85 -16.55 5.59
C GLU A 194 -21.41 -16.24 5.16
N VAL A 195 -21.19 -15.83 3.90
CA VAL A 195 -19.89 -15.32 3.44
C VAL A 195 -19.45 -14.12 4.29
N LEU A 196 -20.33 -13.12 4.47
CA LEU A 196 -20.04 -11.96 5.32
C LEU A 196 -19.75 -12.36 6.77
N ALA A 197 -20.39 -13.42 7.30
CA ALA A 197 -20.13 -13.92 8.64
C ALA A 197 -18.69 -14.46 8.77
N VAL A 198 -18.17 -15.15 7.74
CA VAL A 198 -16.76 -15.59 7.71
C VAL A 198 -15.81 -14.38 7.72
N TYR A 199 -16.09 -13.35 6.92
CA TYR A 199 -15.28 -12.12 6.91
C TYR A 199 -15.33 -11.37 8.24
N ARG A 200 -16.50 -11.30 8.89
CA ARG A 200 -16.65 -10.75 10.25
C ARG A 200 -15.83 -11.55 11.27
N ALA A 201 -15.92 -12.87 11.22
CA ALA A 201 -15.21 -13.76 12.13
C ALA A 201 -13.68 -13.68 11.97
N ALA A 202 -13.19 -13.29 10.79
CA ALA A 202 -11.77 -13.07 10.56
C ALA A 202 -11.20 -11.84 11.29
N ASN A 203 -12.06 -10.93 11.77
CA ASN A 203 -11.72 -9.80 12.65
C ASN A 203 -10.50 -8.99 12.17
N PHE A 204 -10.58 -8.47 10.95
CA PHE A 204 -9.52 -7.63 10.41
C PHE A 204 -9.42 -6.31 11.19
N LEU A 205 -8.21 -5.93 11.59
CA LEU A 205 -7.91 -4.68 12.30
C LEU A 205 -7.02 -3.76 11.44
N VAL A 206 -7.61 -3.12 10.42
CA VAL A 206 -6.84 -2.27 9.50
C VAL A 206 -6.48 -0.96 10.20
N SER A 207 -5.21 -0.79 10.56
CA SER A 207 -4.73 0.41 11.25
C SER A 207 -4.06 1.40 10.29
N ALA A 208 -4.69 2.54 10.07
CA ALA A 208 -4.08 3.76 9.54
C ALA A 208 -4.76 4.97 10.18
N ARG A 209 -4.17 6.17 10.10
CA ARG A 209 -4.82 7.38 10.61
C ARG A 209 -6.12 7.70 9.85
N ALA A 210 -6.17 7.37 8.57
CA ALA A 210 -7.36 7.45 7.73
C ALA A 210 -7.40 6.24 6.78
N VAL A 211 -8.55 5.57 6.71
CA VAL A 211 -8.80 4.47 5.77
C VAL A 211 -9.96 4.86 4.87
N LYS A 212 -9.75 4.79 3.56
CA LYS A 212 -10.79 4.96 2.54
C LYS A 212 -11.00 3.61 1.87
N VAL A 213 -12.23 3.11 1.88
CA VAL A 213 -12.59 1.85 1.24
C VAL A 213 -13.44 2.16 0.01
N ARG A 214 -13.12 1.47 -1.08
CA ARG A 214 -13.97 1.34 -2.25
C ARG A 214 -14.10 -0.14 -2.58
N VAL A 215 -15.30 -0.56 -2.93
CA VAL A 215 -15.65 -1.92 -3.32
C VAL A 215 -16.20 -1.82 -4.73
N THR A 216 -15.50 -2.40 -5.69
CA THR A 216 -15.86 -2.33 -7.11
C THR A 216 -15.85 -3.70 -7.74
N ASN A 217 -16.57 -3.88 -8.85
CA ASN A 217 -16.34 -5.04 -9.71
C ASN A 217 -14.99 -4.92 -10.45
N GLN A 218 -14.69 -5.91 -11.30
CA GLN A 218 -13.47 -5.91 -12.12
C GLN A 218 -13.42 -4.75 -13.14
N ASP A 219 -14.58 -4.23 -13.54
CA ASP A 219 -14.71 -3.09 -14.45
C ASP A 219 -14.60 -1.72 -13.75
N GLY A 220 -14.39 -1.71 -12.42
CA GLY A 220 -14.26 -0.49 -11.63
C GLY A 220 -15.58 0.20 -11.29
N ILE A 221 -16.70 -0.49 -11.44
CA ILE A 221 -18.05 -0.03 -11.08
C ILE A 221 -18.24 -0.26 -9.58
N ASP A 222 -18.60 0.78 -8.83
CA ASP A 222 -18.91 0.68 -7.41
C ASP A 222 -20.11 -0.26 -7.17
N LEU A 223 -20.02 -1.13 -6.17
CA LEU A 223 -21.06 -2.12 -5.86
C LEU A 223 -21.97 -1.64 -4.72
N ASP A 224 -23.29 -1.69 -4.90
CA ASP A 224 -24.27 -1.14 -3.94
C ASP A 224 -24.23 -1.78 -2.54
N TRP A 225 -23.80 -3.04 -2.45
CA TRP A 225 -23.65 -3.77 -1.19
C TRP A 225 -22.31 -3.53 -0.48
N HIS A 226 -21.47 -2.65 -1.03
CA HIS A 226 -20.21 -2.15 -0.48
C HIS A 226 -20.21 -1.96 1.05
N PRO A 227 -21.20 -1.28 1.67
CA PRO A 227 -21.15 -0.98 3.10
C PRO A 227 -21.16 -2.23 3.97
N LYS A 228 -21.82 -3.31 3.54
CA LYS A 228 -21.92 -4.55 4.30
C LYS A 228 -20.58 -5.29 4.37
N LEU A 229 -19.84 -5.30 3.27
CA LEU A 229 -18.51 -5.90 3.21
C LEU A 229 -17.47 -5.07 3.95
N ALA A 230 -17.49 -3.74 3.80
CA ALA A 230 -16.63 -2.85 4.57
C ALA A 230 -16.83 -3.04 6.09
N GLN A 231 -18.10 -3.06 6.53
CA GLN A 231 -18.45 -3.36 7.91
C GLN A 231 -17.99 -4.76 8.35
N ALA A 232 -18.12 -5.77 7.48
CA ALA A 232 -17.66 -7.12 7.79
C ALA A 232 -16.14 -7.20 7.98
N ILE A 233 -15.38 -6.34 7.31
CA ILE A 233 -13.94 -6.25 7.43
C ILE A 233 -13.53 -5.32 8.60
N GLY A 234 -14.48 -4.68 9.29
CA GLY A 234 -14.19 -3.82 10.42
C GLY A 234 -13.64 -2.45 10.02
N ILE A 235 -14.09 -1.91 8.88
CA ILE A 235 -13.70 -0.59 8.34
C ILE A 235 -14.93 0.27 8.09
#